data_AF-A0AAW2JWY3-F1
#
_entry.id   AF-A0AAW2JWY3-F1
#
_cell.length_a   1.000
_cell.length_b   1.000
_cell.length_c   1.000
_cell.angle_alpha   90.00
_cell.angle_beta   90.00
_cell.angle_gamma   90.00
#
_symmetry.space_group_name_H-M   'P 1'
#
loop_
_entity.id
_entity.type
_entity.pdbx_description
1 polymer ?
#
loop_
_entity_poly.entity_id
_entity_poly.type
_entity_poly.pdbx_seq_one_letter_code
_entity_poly.pdbx_strand_id
1 'polypeptide(L)'
;TLSQLCDFDYGTKTVKLHNAPWYIQDKPRFIYRGLLLDTSRHYLPLDTIKQVIESMSYAKLNVLHWHIIDEESFPLEVPTYPNLWKGAYTKWERYTMDDASEIVK
;
A
#
# COMPACT_ATOMS: atom_id res chain seq x y z
N THR A 1 1.14 -15.61 -6.32
CA THR A 1 0.62 -16.95 -6.67
C THR A 1 1.57 -18.05 -6.27
N LEU A 2 2.81 -18.11 -6.79
CA LEU A 2 3.76 -19.17 -6.42
C LEU A 2 3.98 -19.28 -4.90
N SER A 3 4.16 -18.15 -4.20
CA SER A 3 4.34 -18.11 -2.75
C SER A 3 3.19 -18.77 -1.97
N GLN A 4 1.98 -18.78 -2.51
CA GLN A 4 0.79 -19.40 -1.89
C GLN A 4 0.72 -20.92 -2.14
N LEU A 5 1.58 -21.46 -3.02
CA LEU A 5 1.70 -22.90 -3.28
C LEU A 5 2.83 -23.55 -2.46
N CYS A 6 3.69 -22.73 -1.87
CA CYS A 6 4.81 -23.17 -1.04
C CYS A 6 4.32 -23.39 0.41
N ASP A 7 4.63 -24.56 0.96
CA ASP A 7 4.44 -24.87 2.38
C ASP A 7 5.80 -25.03 3.07
N PHE A 8 5.93 -24.57 4.31
CA PHE A 8 7.17 -24.73 5.07
C PHE A 8 7.06 -25.89 6.07
N ASP A 9 7.89 -26.92 5.87
CA ASP A 9 7.98 -28.05 6.78
C ASP A 9 9.01 -27.76 7.88
N TYR A 10 8.52 -27.56 9.11
CA TYR A 10 9.35 -27.26 10.28
C TYR A 10 10.26 -28.41 10.73
N GLY A 11 9.90 -29.67 10.45
CA GLY A 11 10.69 -30.83 10.87
C GLY A 11 11.94 -31.01 10.02
N THR A 12 11.78 -30.90 8.69
CA THR A 12 12.86 -30.99 7.71
C THR A 12 13.55 -29.65 7.45
N LYS A 13 12.96 -28.54 7.88
CA LYS A 13 13.38 -27.16 7.58
C LYS A 13 13.47 -26.91 6.06
N THR A 14 12.51 -27.45 5.31
CA THR A 14 12.46 -27.32 3.85
C THR A 14 11.15 -26.69 3.37
N VAL A 15 11.20 -26.01 2.24
CA VAL A 15 10.00 -25.55 1.52
C VAL A 15 9.53 -26.66 0.59
N LYS A 16 8.27 -27.06 0.72
CA LYS A 16 7.64 -28.10 -0.09
C LYS A 16 6.66 -27.48 -1.07
N LEU A 17 6.67 -28.00 -2.29
CA LEU A 17 5.66 -27.74 -3.31
C LEU A 17 4.86 -29.02 -3.51
N HIS A 18 3.64 -29.04 -2.99
CA HIS A 18 2.77 -30.20 -3.11
C HIS A 18 2.23 -30.32 -4.53
N ASN A 19 2.02 -31.56 -5.00
CA ASN A 19 1.31 -31.87 -6.24
C ASN A 19 1.90 -31.26 -7.53
N ALA A 20 3.20 -30.94 -7.54
CA ALA A 20 3.91 -30.53 -8.75
C ALA A 20 4.04 -31.71 -9.74
N PRO A 21 4.07 -31.46 -11.07
CA PRO A 21 4.09 -30.15 -11.71
C PRO A 21 2.71 -29.48 -11.81
N TRP A 22 2.67 -28.16 -11.69
CA TRP A 22 1.48 -27.34 -11.87
C TRP A 22 1.49 -26.66 -13.24
N TYR A 23 0.32 -26.52 -13.86
CA TYR A 23 0.10 -25.66 -15.02
C TYR A 23 -0.96 -24.60 -14.67
N ILE A 24 -0.58 -23.32 -14.67
CA ILE A 24 -1.45 -22.20 -14.28
C ILE A 24 -1.42 -21.14 -15.37
N GLN A 25 -2.60 -20.79 -15.89
CA GLN A 25 -2.82 -19.65 -16.78
C GLN A 25 -3.70 -18.63 -16.05
N ASP A 26 -3.14 -17.47 -15.71
CA ASP A 26 -3.83 -16.44 -14.91
C ASP A 26 -3.79 -15.08 -15.64
N LYS A 27 -4.90 -14.35 -15.60
CA LYS A 27 -5.00 -12.96 -16.10
C LYS A 27 -6.14 -12.22 -15.39
N PRO A 28 -6.00 -10.91 -15.12
CA PRO A 28 -7.08 -10.15 -14.49
C PRO A 28 -8.25 -9.94 -15.46
N ARG A 29 -9.49 -10.02 -14.96
CA ARG A 29 -10.70 -9.63 -15.71
C ARG A 29 -10.77 -8.11 -15.95
N PHE A 30 -10.32 -7.32 -14.99
CA PHE A 30 -10.35 -5.85 -15.01
C PHE A 30 -8.96 -5.28 -14.75
N ILE A 31 -8.59 -4.24 -15.52
CA ILE A 31 -7.28 -3.59 -15.40
C ILE A 31 -7.14 -2.76 -14.13
N TYR A 32 -8.24 -2.18 -13.63
CA TYR A 32 -8.27 -1.36 -12.43
C TYR A 32 -8.79 -2.19 -11.25
N ARG A 33 -7.93 -2.47 -10.26
CA ARG A 33 -8.26 -3.21 -9.06
C ARG A 33 -7.74 -2.41 -7.87
N GLY A 34 -8.60 -1.51 -7.39
CA GLY A 34 -8.20 -0.43 -6.50
C GLY A 34 -8.56 -0.62 -5.04
N LEU A 35 -7.80 0.02 -4.16
CA LEU A 35 -8.15 0.27 -2.77
C LEU A 35 -8.11 1.78 -2.52
N LEU A 36 -9.15 2.34 -1.90
CA LEU A 36 -9.13 3.73 -1.44
C LEU A 36 -8.61 3.76 0.00
N LEU A 37 -7.58 4.57 0.25
CA LEU A 37 -7.03 4.81 1.57
C LEU A 37 -7.19 6.28 1.93
N ASP A 38 -7.96 6.55 2.97
CA ASP A 38 -8.22 7.90 3.46
C ASP A 38 -7.31 8.23 4.63
N THR A 39 -6.40 9.18 4.42
CA THR A 39 -5.49 9.70 5.44
C THR A 39 -5.83 11.12 5.88
N SER A 40 -6.92 11.67 5.36
CA SER A 40 -7.36 13.04 5.66
C SER A 40 -8.23 13.11 6.91
N ARG A 41 -9.05 12.08 7.16
CA ARG A 41 -9.93 12.01 8.35
C ARG A 41 -9.18 11.51 9.58
N HIS A 42 -8.16 10.69 9.36
CA HIS A 42 -7.24 10.21 10.38
C HIS A 42 -5.87 10.00 9.74
N TYR A 43 -4.82 10.51 10.39
CA TYR A 43 -3.47 10.30 9.90
C TYR A 43 -3.06 8.83 9.97
N LEU A 44 -2.36 8.34 8.93
CA LEU A 44 -1.71 7.04 8.93
C LEU A 44 -0.19 7.20 8.78
N PRO A 45 0.64 6.55 9.62
CA PRO A 45 2.08 6.54 9.43
C PRO A 45 2.48 5.94 8.08
N LEU A 46 3.60 6.39 7.53
CA LEU A 46 4.10 5.96 6.22
C LEU A 46 4.29 4.43 6.15
N ASP A 47 4.82 3.83 7.21
CA ASP A 47 5.02 2.39 7.30
C ASP A 47 3.70 1.60 7.23
N THR A 48 2.62 2.16 7.79
CA THR A 48 1.29 1.55 7.69
C THR A 48 0.78 1.57 6.25
N ILE A 49 0.99 2.67 5.52
CA ILE A 49 0.62 2.77 4.10
C ILE A 49 1.41 1.75 3.27
N LYS A 50 2.72 1.60 3.53
CA LYS A 50 3.56 0.59 2.87
C LYS A 50 3.10 -0.83 3.15
N GLN A 51 2.72 -1.15 4.39
CA GLN A 51 2.16 -2.46 4.74
C GLN A 51 0.83 -2.74 4.03
N VAL A 52 -0.01 -1.71 3.82
CA VAL A 52 -1.22 -1.83 3.01
C VAL A 52 -0.87 -2.16 1.56
N ILE A 53 0.10 -1.47 0.97
CA ILE A 53 0.57 -1.72 -0.41
C ILE A 53 1.16 -3.13 -0.54
N GLU A 54 1.96 -3.56 0.43
CA GLU A 54 2.48 -4.93 0.48
C GLU A 54 1.34 -5.95 0.52
N SER A 55 0.33 -5.72 1.36
CA SER A 55 -0.87 -6.56 1.46
C SER A 55 -1.69 -6.60 0.16
N MET A 56 -1.80 -5.46 -0.53
CA MET A 56 -2.45 -5.36 -1.85
C MET A 56 -1.80 -6.29 -2.88
N SER A 57 -0.48 -6.48 -2.81
CA SER A 57 0.27 -7.35 -3.72
C SER A 57 -0.14 -8.82 -3.60
N TYR A 58 -0.44 -9.30 -2.39
CA TYR A 58 -0.93 -10.67 -2.15
C TYR A 58 -2.28 -10.94 -2.80
N ALA A 59 -3.13 -9.91 -2.88
CA ALA A 59 -4.45 -9.96 -3.53
C ALA A 59 -4.43 -9.54 -5.02
N LYS A 60 -3.25 -9.25 -5.59
CA LYS A 60 -3.09 -8.72 -6.96
C LYS A 60 -3.85 -7.41 -7.22
N LEU A 61 -4.14 -6.61 -6.19
CA LEU A 61 -4.60 -5.23 -6.37
C LEU A 61 -3.45 -4.40 -6.96
N ASN A 62 -3.77 -3.39 -7.76
CA ASN A 62 -2.75 -2.66 -8.52
C ASN A 62 -2.95 -1.13 -8.57
N VAL A 63 -3.96 -0.61 -7.87
CA VAL A 63 -4.15 0.83 -7.76
C VAL A 63 -4.40 1.19 -6.31
N LEU A 64 -3.55 2.02 -5.73
CA LEU A 64 -3.86 2.70 -4.48
C LEU A 64 -4.48 4.06 -4.84
N HIS A 65 -5.75 4.23 -4.52
CA HIS A 65 -6.38 5.55 -4.55
C HIS A 65 -6.16 6.20 -3.19
N TRP A 66 -5.11 7.01 -3.08
CA TRP A 66 -4.79 7.69 -1.85
C TRP A 66 -5.61 8.98 -1.74
N HIS A 67 -6.61 8.98 -0.85
CA HIS A 67 -7.44 10.13 -0.51
C HIS A 67 -6.75 10.91 0.62
N ILE A 68 -5.88 11.85 0.24
CA ILE A 68 -4.90 12.46 1.15
C ILE A 68 -5.46 13.68 1.90
N ILE A 69 -6.39 14.41 1.29
CA ILE A 69 -6.85 15.73 1.74
C ILE A 69 -8.38 15.75 1.77
N ASP A 70 -8.95 16.37 2.80
CA ASP A 70 -10.38 16.66 2.92
C ASP A 70 -10.63 17.86 3.83
N GLU A 71 -11.88 18.13 4.22
CA GLU A 71 -12.21 19.26 5.09
C GLU A 71 -11.50 19.17 6.46
N GLU A 72 -11.33 17.96 6.99
CA GLU A 72 -10.78 17.73 8.32
C GLU A 72 -9.26 17.92 8.40
N SER A 73 -8.51 17.62 7.33
CA SER A 73 -7.07 17.90 7.32
C SER A 73 -6.43 18.01 5.93
N PHE A 74 -5.31 18.73 5.91
CA PHE A 74 -4.41 18.89 4.76
C PHE A 74 -2.98 18.45 5.14
N PRO A 75 -2.69 17.13 5.13
CA PRO A 75 -1.42 16.58 5.61
C PRO A 75 -0.31 16.57 4.56
N LEU A 76 -0.62 16.72 3.26
CA LEU A 76 0.37 16.68 2.19
C LEU A 76 1.12 18.01 2.04
N GLU A 77 2.43 17.94 1.87
CA GLU A 77 3.25 19.08 1.51
C GLU A 77 2.98 19.53 0.07
N VAL A 78 2.72 20.82 -0.11
CA VAL A 78 2.61 21.47 -1.42
C VAL A 78 3.59 22.64 -1.44
N PRO A 79 4.80 22.48 -2.01
CA PRO A 79 5.86 23.50 -1.90
C PRO A 79 5.46 24.89 -2.42
N THR A 80 4.58 24.95 -3.42
CA THR A 80 4.04 26.19 -3.98
C THR A 80 3.02 26.89 -3.06
N TYR A 81 2.41 26.16 -2.13
CA TYR A 81 1.40 26.66 -1.20
C TYR A 81 1.67 26.16 0.24
N PRO A 82 2.79 26.59 0.88
CA PRO A 82 3.22 26.06 2.16
C PRO A 82 2.24 26.32 3.31
N ASN A 83 1.34 27.30 3.17
CA ASN A 83 0.32 27.59 4.16
C ASN A 83 -0.77 26.51 4.24
N LEU A 84 -1.01 25.73 3.17
CA LEU A 84 -2.02 24.66 3.18
C LEU A 84 -1.66 23.58 4.20
N TRP A 85 -0.37 23.31 4.37
CA TRP A 85 0.14 22.30 5.29
C TRP A 85 -0.15 22.60 6.77
N LYS A 86 -0.54 23.84 7.09
CA LYS A 86 -1.06 24.21 8.42
C LYS A 86 -2.41 23.54 8.73
N GLY A 87 -3.10 23.02 7.73
CA GLY A 87 -4.33 22.23 7.88
C GLY A 87 -4.09 20.79 8.34
N ALA A 88 -2.85 20.34 8.51
CA ALA A 88 -2.58 19.05 9.17
C ALA A 88 -2.98 19.09 10.65
N TYR A 89 -3.38 17.96 11.22
CA TYR A 89 -3.74 17.86 12.65
C TYR A 89 -2.61 18.32 13.57
N THR A 90 -1.39 17.86 13.31
CA THR A 90 -0.18 18.30 14.00
C THR A 90 1.01 18.41 13.04
N LYS A 91 2.14 18.90 13.52
CA LYS A 91 3.39 18.95 12.74
C LYS A 91 3.98 17.58 12.45
N TRP A 92 3.59 16.56 13.21
CA TRP A 92 4.10 15.18 13.08
C TRP A 92 3.21 14.32 12.19
N GLU A 93 1.98 14.76 11.93
CA GLU A 93 0.98 14.07 11.12
C GLU A 93 0.94 14.70 9.72
N ARG A 94 2.08 14.64 9.05
CA ARG A 94 2.34 15.30 7.77
C ARG A 94 3.09 14.38 6.83
N TYR A 95 2.80 14.48 5.55
CA TYR A 95 3.54 13.83 4.48
C TYR A 95 4.35 14.88 3.71
N THR A 96 5.66 14.71 3.68
CA THR A 96 6.55 15.49 2.82
C THR A 96 6.44 15.02 1.37
N MET A 97 7.01 15.78 0.44
CA MET A 97 7.16 15.35 -0.95
C MET A 97 8.06 14.10 -1.08
N ASP A 98 9.03 13.94 -0.19
CA ASP A 98 9.89 12.75 -0.15
C ASP A 98 9.13 11.51 0.33
N ASP A 99 8.26 11.66 1.33
CA ASP A 99 7.37 10.59 1.80
C ASP A 99 6.43 10.13 0.68
N ALA A 100 5.82 11.10 -0.04
CA ALA A 100 4.96 10.80 -1.17
C ALA A 100 5.70 10.09 -2.31
N SER A 101 6.95 10.51 -2.57
CA SER A 101 7.84 9.86 -3.55
C SER A 101 8.19 8.43 -3.13
N GLU A 102 8.36 8.17 -1.83
CA GLU A 102 8.64 6.83 -1.32
C GLU A 102 7.45 5.87 -1.52
N ILE A 103 6.22 6.35 -1.38
CA ILE A 103 5.00 5.53 -1.60
C ILE A 103 4.80 5.16 -3.08
N VAL A 104 5.25 6.00 -4.01
CA VAL A 104 5.03 5.79 -5.45
C VAL A 104 6.09 4.87 -6.09
N LYS A 105 7.27 4.73 -5.47
CA LYS A 105 8.37 3.91 -5.99
C LYS A 105 8.05 2.42 -5.99
#